data_AF-A0AAV5S2C8-F1
#
_entry.id   AF-A0AAV5S2C8-F1
#
_cell.length_a   1.000
_cell.length_b   1.000
_cell.length_c   1.000
_cell.angle_alpha   90.00
_cell.angle_beta   90.00
_cell.angle_gamma   90.00
#
_symmetry.space_group_name_H-M   'P 1'
#
loop_
_entity.id
_entity.type
_entity.pdbx_description
1 polymer ?
#
loop_
_entity_poly.entity_id
_entity_poly.type
_entity_poly.pdbx_seq_one_letter_code
_entity_poly.pdbx_strand_id
1 'polypeptide(L)'
;MDPTKAPDFKPPSPNEELVPPPDPRSTIPNSDPIVPYVLADYNDSIDAPFNLDTKKKNMMKKKMKHLADSNGRHRHRSQHIPLNSADFQPLSADISSADSDEDDYDEDGSRHNSNSIDEALKAIDIGVKKYQIADLEEVPHGIVRQARDFEQYEFPTHRFAHRLEDPNKLPLVIVACGSFSPITYLHLRMFEMALDAINEQTRFEVVGGYFSPVNDTYQKAGLAPAYNRVRMCELACERTSSWLMVDAWESLQSSYTRTAKVLDHFNHEINVKRGGVVTASGEKVGCKIMLLAGGDLIESMGEPNVWADADLHHILGNYGCLIVERTGSDVRSFLLSHDIMYEHRRNVLVIKQLIYNDISSTKVRLFIRRGMSVQYLLPNSVIRYIQEHKLYINQTEPVKQVMGGKE
;
A
#
# COMPACT_ATOMS: atom_id res chain seq x y z
N MET A 1 9.26 -7.58 8.91
CA MET A 1 9.03 -7.65 10.36
C MET A 1 10.29 -8.16 11.01
N ASP A 2 10.89 -7.45 11.96
CA ASP A 2 12.17 -7.81 12.59
C ASP A 2 11.93 -8.80 13.75
N PRO A 3 12.39 -10.06 13.64
CA PRO A 3 12.07 -11.10 14.62
C PRO A 3 12.56 -10.83 16.05
N THR A 4 13.58 -9.99 16.27
CA THR A 4 14.11 -9.68 17.63
C THR A 4 13.07 -9.13 18.60
N LYS A 5 11.97 -8.59 18.06
CA LYS A 5 10.89 -7.96 18.83
C LYS A 5 9.81 -8.96 19.26
N ALA A 6 9.96 -10.25 18.98
CA ALA A 6 9.07 -11.30 19.50
C ALA A 6 9.50 -11.74 20.93
N PRO A 7 8.55 -12.10 21.82
CA PRO A 7 8.83 -12.41 23.22
C PRO A 7 9.46 -13.79 23.41
N ASP A 8 9.17 -14.70 22.49
CA ASP A 8 9.70 -16.04 22.34
C ASP A 8 10.93 -16.07 21.42
N PHE A 9 11.40 -14.91 20.96
CA PHE A 9 12.57 -14.81 20.09
C PHE A 9 13.80 -15.46 20.75
N LYS A 10 14.37 -16.42 20.01
CA LYS A 10 15.68 -16.98 20.27
C LYS A 10 16.53 -16.71 19.03
N PRO A 11 17.80 -16.31 19.20
CA PRO A 11 18.78 -16.36 18.13
C PRO A 11 18.72 -17.73 17.43
N PRO A 12 18.50 -17.79 16.10
CA PRO A 12 18.35 -19.04 15.40
C PRO A 12 19.64 -19.84 15.48
N SER A 13 19.56 -21.10 15.91
CA SER A 13 20.74 -21.97 15.91
C SER A 13 20.99 -22.53 14.50
N PRO A 14 22.24 -22.85 14.10
CA PRO A 14 22.56 -23.32 12.74
C PRO A 14 21.82 -24.60 12.30
N ASN A 15 21.31 -25.37 13.26
CA ASN A 15 20.57 -26.62 13.03
C ASN A 15 19.12 -26.53 13.55
N GLU A 16 18.55 -25.33 13.69
CA GLU A 16 17.16 -25.17 14.15
C GLU A 16 16.17 -25.48 13.03
N GLU A 17 15.63 -26.70 13.03
CA GLU A 17 14.50 -27.05 12.18
C GLU A 17 13.26 -26.23 12.59
N LEU A 18 12.62 -25.62 11.59
CA LEU A 18 11.45 -24.78 11.77
C LEU A 18 10.26 -25.64 12.25
N VAL A 19 9.58 -25.20 13.32
CA VAL A 19 8.39 -25.88 13.88
C VAL A 19 7.16 -24.97 13.82
N PRO A 20 6.07 -25.37 13.14
CA PRO A 20 6.10 -26.27 11.97
C PRO A 20 7.08 -25.77 10.88
N PRO A 21 7.54 -26.64 9.97
CA PRO A 21 8.38 -26.24 8.85
C PRO A 21 7.59 -25.37 7.85
N PRO A 22 8.27 -24.63 6.96
CA PRO A 22 7.63 -23.96 5.84
C PRO A 22 6.96 -24.95 4.89
N ASP A 23 6.05 -24.45 4.06
CA ASP A 23 5.43 -25.24 3.01
C ASP A 23 6.50 -25.77 2.03
N PRO A 24 6.44 -27.06 1.63
CA PRO A 24 7.46 -27.64 0.78
C PRO A 24 7.43 -26.99 -0.61
N ARG A 25 8.61 -26.65 -1.16
CA ARG A 25 8.76 -25.95 -2.46
C ARG A 25 7.88 -26.50 -3.60
N SER A 26 7.49 -27.77 -3.58
CA SER A 26 6.53 -28.37 -4.52
C SER A 26 5.13 -27.75 -4.54
N THR A 27 4.69 -27.06 -3.47
CA THR A 27 3.39 -26.33 -3.43
C THR A 27 3.52 -24.88 -3.90
N ILE A 28 4.74 -24.38 -4.09
CA ILE A 28 5.04 -23.02 -4.55
C ILE A 28 5.25 -23.08 -6.07
N PRO A 29 4.58 -22.23 -6.88
CA PRO A 29 4.81 -22.22 -8.32
C PRO A 29 6.28 -21.96 -8.63
N ASN A 30 6.88 -22.82 -9.47
CA ASN A 30 8.19 -22.57 -10.05
C ASN A 30 8.10 -21.29 -10.90
N SER A 31 8.53 -20.19 -10.32
CA SER A 31 8.59 -18.89 -10.96
C SER A 31 10.04 -18.59 -11.29
N ASP A 32 10.30 -18.23 -12.55
CA ASP A 32 11.63 -17.78 -12.94
C ASP A 32 12.04 -16.55 -12.13
N PRO A 33 13.37 -16.27 -12.02
CA PRO A 33 13.86 -15.04 -11.42
C PRO A 33 13.27 -13.81 -12.13
N ILE A 34 13.34 -12.64 -11.49
CA ILE A 34 12.81 -11.40 -12.06
C ILE A 34 13.60 -11.06 -13.33
N VAL A 35 12.99 -11.30 -14.50
CA VAL A 35 13.56 -10.95 -15.79
C VAL A 35 13.18 -9.51 -16.13
N PRO A 36 14.16 -8.64 -16.46
CA PRO A 36 13.87 -7.31 -16.98
C PRO A 36 13.01 -7.39 -18.24
N TYR A 37 11.98 -6.54 -18.36
CA TYR A 37 11.22 -6.41 -19.60
C TYR A 37 12.14 -5.83 -20.70
N VAL A 38 12.32 -6.54 -21.81
CA VAL A 38 13.25 -6.13 -22.87
C VAL A 38 12.47 -5.55 -24.05
N LEU A 39 13.02 -4.55 -24.74
CA LEU A 39 12.40 -3.97 -25.95
C LEU A 39 12.10 -4.99 -27.07
N ALA A 40 12.74 -6.17 -27.06
CA ALA A 40 12.42 -7.27 -27.97
C ALA A 40 11.01 -7.86 -27.69
N ASP A 41 10.54 -7.83 -26.45
CA ASP A 41 9.21 -8.31 -26.03
C ASP A 41 8.07 -7.42 -26.57
N TYR A 42 8.39 -6.25 -27.17
CA TYR A 42 7.42 -5.40 -27.89
C TYR A 42 7.15 -5.87 -29.33
N ASN A 43 8.05 -6.63 -29.95
CA ASN A 43 8.13 -6.72 -31.42
C ASN A 43 7.21 -7.76 -32.08
N ASP A 44 6.70 -8.76 -31.35
CA ASP A 44 5.83 -9.81 -31.92
C ASP A 44 4.52 -9.26 -32.53
N SER A 45 4.14 -8.00 -32.21
CA SER A 45 2.99 -7.31 -32.81
C SER A 45 3.35 -6.22 -33.83
N ILE A 46 4.61 -5.77 -33.88
CA ILE A 46 5.08 -4.68 -34.75
C ILE A 46 5.62 -5.22 -36.08
N ASP A 47 6.35 -6.34 -36.05
CA ASP A 47 6.88 -7.01 -37.26
C ASP A 47 5.83 -7.93 -37.93
N ALA A 48 4.63 -8.04 -37.35
CA ALA A 48 3.51 -8.73 -37.98
C ALA A 48 3.05 -7.97 -39.25
N PRO A 49 3.04 -8.61 -40.44
CA PRO A 49 2.74 -7.91 -41.68
C PRO A 49 1.31 -7.33 -41.65
N PHE A 50 1.19 -6.02 -41.92
CA PHE A 50 -0.08 -5.28 -41.91
C PHE A 50 -1.14 -5.96 -42.79
N ASN A 51 -2.05 -6.69 -42.15
CA ASN A 51 -3.04 -7.52 -42.85
C ASN A 51 -4.24 -6.67 -43.32
N LEU A 52 -4.00 -5.88 -44.36
CA LEU A 52 -4.89 -4.84 -44.90
C LEU A 52 -6.24 -5.36 -45.45
N ASP A 53 -6.41 -6.67 -45.63
CA ASP A 53 -7.59 -7.25 -46.28
C ASP A 53 -8.79 -7.54 -45.36
N THR A 54 -8.62 -7.45 -44.03
CA THR A 54 -9.74 -7.66 -43.09
C THR A 54 -10.74 -6.49 -43.06
N LYS A 55 -10.29 -5.24 -43.27
CA LYS A 55 -11.19 -4.06 -43.24
C LYS A 55 -12.06 -3.91 -44.49
N LYS A 56 -11.64 -4.39 -45.67
CA LYS A 56 -12.44 -4.27 -46.92
C LYS A 56 -13.70 -5.14 -46.92
N LYS A 57 -13.64 -6.38 -46.41
CA LYS A 57 -14.79 -7.31 -46.42
C LYS A 57 -15.95 -6.83 -45.52
N ASN A 58 -15.66 -6.20 -44.38
CA ASN A 58 -16.70 -5.68 -43.49
C ASN A 58 -17.35 -4.38 -43.99
N MET A 59 -16.62 -3.55 -44.75
CA MET A 59 -17.18 -2.31 -45.31
C MET A 59 -18.11 -2.55 -46.50
N MET A 60 -17.86 -3.60 -47.31
CA MET A 60 -18.78 -3.98 -48.41
C MET A 60 -20.11 -4.56 -47.90
N LYS A 61 -20.10 -5.42 -46.87
CA LYS A 61 -21.35 -6.00 -46.31
C LYS A 61 -22.29 -4.96 -45.69
N LYS A 62 -21.76 -3.84 -45.16
CA LYS A 62 -22.60 -2.78 -44.55
C LYS A 62 -23.23 -1.83 -45.58
N LYS A 63 -22.73 -1.78 -46.83
CA LYS A 63 -23.19 -0.83 -47.85
C LYS A 63 -24.36 -1.32 -48.72
N MET A 64 -24.70 -2.62 -48.69
CA MET A 64 -25.85 -3.19 -49.42
C MET A 64 -27.16 -3.30 -48.62
N LYS A 65 -27.24 -2.76 -47.39
CA LYS A 65 -28.42 -2.90 -46.52
C LYS A 65 -29.19 -1.59 -46.22
N HIS A 66 -28.87 -0.50 -46.91
CA HIS A 66 -29.50 0.82 -46.73
C HIS A 66 -29.85 1.54 -48.06
N LEU A 67 -30.22 0.77 -49.10
CA LEU A 67 -30.76 1.30 -50.35
C LEU A 67 -32.16 0.74 -50.61
N ALA A 68 -33.06 1.07 -49.70
CA ALA A 68 -34.50 1.11 -49.89
C ALA A 68 -35.06 2.30 -49.06
N ASP A 69 -36.10 2.94 -49.59
CA ASP A 69 -36.87 4.06 -49.03
C ASP A 69 -36.26 5.48 -48.88
N SER A 70 -36.63 6.28 -49.88
CA SER A 70 -37.33 7.58 -49.73
C SER A 70 -36.54 8.90 -49.56
N ASN A 71 -36.53 9.65 -50.67
CA ASN A 71 -36.78 11.10 -50.81
C ASN A 71 -36.55 12.04 -49.60
N GLY A 72 -35.55 12.93 -49.72
CA GLY A 72 -35.46 14.18 -48.96
C GLY A 72 -34.48 15.17 -49.59
N ARG A 73 -34.96 16.34 -50.05
CA ARG A 73 -34.10 17.43 -50.55
C ARG A 73 -33.53 18.22 -49.36
N HIS A 74 -32.24 18.56 -49.34
CA HIS A 74 -31.74 19.96 -49.43
C HIS A 74 -30.23 20.14 -49.17
N ARG A 75 -29.59 20.89 -50.10
CA ARG A 75 -28.42 21.81 -50.01
C ARG A 75 -27.30 21.60 -48.97
N HIS A 76 -26.07 21.54 -49.51
CA HIS A 76 -24.81 21.92 -48.83
C HIS A 76 -24.86 23.30 -48.16
N ARG A 77 -24.23 23.41 -46.98
CA ARG A 77 -23.32 24.53 -46.67
C ARG A 77 -22.27 24.09 -45.64
N SER A 78 -21.02 24.49 -45.84
CA SER A 78 -19.93 24.37 -44.86
C SER A 78 -20.09 25.39 -43.74
N GLN A 79 -19.73 25.05 -42.51
CA GLN A 79 -19.44 26.04 -41.48
C GLN A 79 -18.36 25.58 -40.49
N HIS A 80 -17.61 26.57 -40.02
CA HIS A 80 -16.35 26.45 -39.31
C HIS A 80 -16.59 26.37 -37.79
N ILE A 81 -15.67 25.77 -37.04
CA ILE A 81 -15.71 25.78 -35.57
C ILE A 81 -15.44 27.21 -35.07
N PRO A 82 -16.28 27.81 -34.20
CA PRO A 82 -15.98 29.09 -33.56
C PRO A 82 -15.17 28.88 -32.28
N LEU A 83 -14.03 29.57 -32.17
CA LEU A 83 -13.34 29.81 -30.90
C LEU A 83 -14.03 30.99 -30.21
N ASN A 84 -14.50 30.82 -28.98
CA ASN A 84 -15.06 31.91 -28.19
C ASN A 84 -13.98 32.46 -27.24
N SER A 85 -13.43 33.63 -27.58
CA SER A 85 -12.36 34.30 -26.83
C SER A 85 -12.80 35.68 -26.39
N ALA A 86 -13.63 35.72 -25.33
CA ALA A 86 -14.02 36.95 -24.64
C ALA A 86 -14.43 36.60 -23.20
N ASP A 87 -13.48 36.72 -22.27
CA ASP A 87 -13.69 37.03 -20.84
C ASP A 87 -12.31 37.17 -20.17
N PHE A 88 -11.58 38.22 -20.58
CA PHE A 88 -10.35 38.68 -19.93
C PHE A 88 -10.24 40.21 -20.09
N GLN A 89 -10.56 40.94 -19.02
CA GLN A 89 -9.92 42.22 -18.74
C GLN A 89 -9.56 42.31 -17.25
N PRO A 90 -8.36 42.85 -16.91
CA PRO A 90 -7.89 42.95 -15.54
C PRO A 90 -8.32 44.28 -14.90
N LEU A 91 -8.38 44.30 -13.57
CA LEU A 91 -8.28 45.55 -12.80
C LEU A 91 -7.18 45.42 -11.76
N SER A 92 -6.52 46.55 -11.53
CA SER A 92 -5.20 46.66 -10.92
C SER A 92 -5.20 47.55 -9.70
N ALA A 93 -4.12 47.41 -8.93
CA ALA A 93 -3.51 48.41 -8.03
C ALA A 93 -4.01 48.48 -6.58
N ASP A 94 -3.01 48.57 -5.71
CA ASP A 94 -3.08 48.69 -4.26
C ASP A 94 -3.57 50.07 -3.79
N ILE A 95 -4.18 50.13 -2.60
CA ILE A 95 -4.35 51.36 -1.81
C ILE A 95 -3.98 51.06 -0.35
N SER A 96 -3.34 52.04 0.29
CA SER A 96 -2.60 51.92 1.56
C SER A 96 -3.42 52.13 2.84
N SER A 97 -2.83 51.69 3.95
CA SER A 97 -2.96 52.15 5.35
C SER A 97 -3.72 53.47 5.66
N ALA A 98 -4.53 53.48 6.73
CA ALA A 98 -4.27 54.22 8.00
C ALA A 98 -5.48 54.18 9.00
N ASP A 99 -5.17 53.96 10.28
CA ASP A 99 -5.74 54.41 11.57
C ASP A 99 -7.24 54.77 11.80
N SER A 100 -7.82 54.27 12.92
CA SER A 100 -8.55 55.06 13.95
C SER A 100 -8.99 54.23 15.19
N ASP A 101 -8.21 54.31 16.26
CA ASP A 101 -8.50 54.60 17.70
C ASP A 101 -9.83 54.30 18.44
N GLU A 102 -9.67 54.05 19.77
CA GLU A 102 -10.58 54.28 20.95
C GLU A 102 -11.91 53.47 21.06
N ASP A 103 -12.43 52.99 22.21
CA ASP A 103 -12.06 52.96 23.66
C ASP A 103 -12.73 51.71 24.31
N ASP A 104 -12.06 50.92 25.18
CA ASP A 104 -12.01 50.96 26.66
C ASP A 104 -13.29 50.53 27.44
N TYR A 105 -13.11 49.69 28.49
CA TYR A 105 -13.87 49.56 29.76
C TYR A 105 -13.51 48.23 30.51
N ASP A 106 -12.80 48.34 31.64
CA ASP A 106 -12.48 47.29 32.62
C ASP A 106 -13.61 46.99 33.63
N GLU A 107 -13.67 45.77 34.23
CA GLU A 107 -14.02 45.59 35.66
C GLU A 107 -13.64 44.20 36.28
N ASP A 108 -13.31 44.16 37.60
CA ASP A 108 -13.07 42.97 38.46
C ASP A 108 -13.85 43.10 39.79
N GLY A 109 -14.35 42.04 40.45
CA GLY A 109 -14.31 40.61 40.13
C GLY A 109 -14.21 39.72 41.38
N SER A 110 -13.35 38.69 41.36
CA SER A 110 -13.15 37.63 42.37
C SER A 110 -14.34 36.68 42.71
N ARG A 111 -14.13 35.35 42.59
CA ARG A 111 -14.07 34.40 43.73
C ARG A 111 -13.98 32.91 43.33
N HIS A 112 -12.91 32.27 43.82
CA HIS A 112 -12.72 30.85 44.15
C HIS A 112 -13.31 29.69 43.29
N ASN A 113 -12.38 29.02 42.60
CA ASN A 113 -11.92 27.65 42.93
C ASN A 113 -12.84 26.44 42.60
N SER A 114 -12.80 25.99 41.34
CA SER A 114 -12.58 24.56 40.96
C SER A 114 -12.83 24.33 39.45
N ASN A 115 -11.85 24.56 38.55
CA ASN A 115 -12.05 24.26 37.11
C ASN A 115 -10.78 24.13 36.23
N SER A 116 -9.59 23.88 36.79
CA SER A 116 -8.31 23.88 36.05
C SER A 116 -8.09 22.72 35.05
N ILE A 117 -9.11 21.90 34.76
CA ILE A 117 -9.07 20.83 33.75
C ILE A 117 -9.87 21.21 32.50
N ASP A 118 -10.97 21.96 32.65
CA ASP A 118 -11.85 22.33 31.52
C ASP A 118 -11.32 23.52 30.70
N GLU A 119 -10.51 24.40 31.29
CA GLU A 119 -9.91 25.54 30.56
C GLU A 119 -8.86 25.08 29.53
N ALA A 120 -8.11 24.01 29.83
CA ALA A 120 -7.17 23.40 28.88
C ALA A 120 -7.88 22.78 27.64
N LEU A 121 -9.18 22.49 27.75
CA LEU A 121 -9.99 21.94 26.66
C LEU A 121 -10.73 23.01 25.85
N LYS A 122 -10.92 24.22 26.40
CA LYS A 122 -11.58 25.35 25.72
C LYS A 122 -10.65 26.23 24.89
N ALA A 123 -9.33 26.19 25.11
CA ALA A 123 -8.34 26.96 24.36
C ALA A 123 -8.07 26.45 22.92
N ILE A 124 -8.93 25.59 22.35
CA ILE A 124 -8.81 25.04 20.99
C ILE A 124 -10.04 25.40 20.14
N ASP A 125 -10.49 26.65 20.21
CA ASP A 125 -11.48 27.20 19.28
C ASP A 125 -10.86 28.25 18.34
N ILE A 126 -10.06 27.76 17.39
CA ILE A 126 -9.64 28.54 16.21
C ILE A 126 -10.61 28.22 15.08
N GLY A 127 -11.77 28.89 15.07
CA GLY A 127 -12.42 29.45 13.89
C GLY A 127 -12.75 28.58 12.66
N VAL A 128 -12.56 27.27 12.71
CA VAL A 128 -12.87 26.35 11.59
C VAL A 128 -13.57 25.11 12.13
N LYS A 129 -14.81 24.89 11.69
CA LYS A 129 -15.56 23.67 11.99
C LYS A 129 -14.84 22.45 11.41
N LYS A 130 -14.04 21.76 12.23
CA LYS A 130 -13.53 20.42 11.90
C LYS A 130 -14.72 19.49 11.58
N TYR A 131 -14.51 18.56 10.65
CA TYR A 131 -15.44 17.50 10.27
C TYR A 131 -16.65 17.88 9.38
N GLN A 132 -16.43 18.75 8.40
CA GLN A 132 -17.08 18.59 7.09
C GLN A 132 -16.02 18.76 5.99
N ILE A 133 -16.21 18.07 4.86
CA ILE A 133 -15.19 17.80 3.81
C ILE A 133 -14.11 16.81 4.27
N ALA A 134 -14.28 15.53 3.91
CA ALA A 134 -13.19 14.57 3.71
C ALA A 134 -13.78 13.24 3.20
N ASP A 135 -13.25 12.80 2.06
CA ASP A 135 -13.55 11.57 1.31
C ASP A 135 -14.91 11.62 0.59
N LEU A 136 -14.88 12.03 -0.69
CA LEU A 136 -16.01 12.03 -1.63
C LEU A 136 -16.25 10.65 -2.29
N GLU A 137 -15.36 9.68 -2.05
CA GLU A 137 -15.57 8.29 -2.46
C GLU A 137 -16.54 7.62 -1.49
N GLU A 138 -17.69 7.17 -2.01
CA GLU A 138 -18.59 6.29 -1.27
C GLU A 138 -17.84 5.02 -0.87
N VAL A 139 -18.02 4.57 0.39
CA VAL A 139 -17.44 3.29 0.84
C VAL A 139 -18.02 2.18 -0.04
N PRO A 140 -17.20 1.40 -0.77
CA PRO A 140 -17.73 0.43 -1.71
C PRO A 140 -18.65 -0.58 -1.02
N HIS A 141 -19.87 -0.71 -1.54
CA HIS A 141 -20.87 -1.62 -1.00
C HIS A 141 -20.40 -3.08 -1.18
N GLY A 142 -20.41 -3.86 -0.09
CA GLY A 142 -20.02 -5.28 -0.10
C GLY A 142 -18.61 -5.58 0.41
N ILE A 143 -17.85 -4.61 0.93
CA ILE A 143 -16.57 -4.91 1.60
C ILE A 143 -16.83 -5.61 2.95
N VAL A 144 -16.49 -6.90 2.99
CA VAL A 144 -16.54 -7.73 4.20
C VAL A 144 -15.37 -7.35 5.11
N ARG A 145 -15.67 -7.14 6.40
CA ARG A 145 -14.65 -6.83 7.41
C ARG A 145 -13.90 -8.08 7.84
N GLN A 146 -12.62 -7.92 8.11
CA GLN A 146 -11.80 -9.00 8.63
C GLN A 146 -12.27 -9.46 10.01
N ALA A 147 -12.13 -10.76 10.25
CA ALA A 147 -12.55 -11.41 11.48
C ALA A 147 -11.74 -10.92 12.69
N ARG A 148 -12.35 -11.03 13.88
CA ARG A 148 -11.68 -10.81 15.18
C ARG A 148 -11.20 -12.11 15.82
N ASP A 149 -11.73 -13.23 15.36
CA ASP A 149 -11.52 -14.57 15.90
C ASP A 149 -11.28 -15.54 14.74
N PHE A 150 -10.40 -16.53 14.95
CA PHE A 150 -9.96 -17.44 13.88
C PHE A 150 -11.11 -18.30 13.29
N GLU A 151 -12.15 -18.60 14.07
CA GLU A 151 -13.32 -19.37 13.62
C GLU A 151 -14.15 -18.64 12.54
N GLN A 152 -14.08 -17.31 12.50
CA GLN A 152 -14.81 -16.47 11.55
C GLN A 152 -13.91 -15.99 10.41
N TYR A 153 -12.64 -16.43 10.37
CA TYR A 153 -11.66 -15.99 9.40
C TYR A 153 -11.97 -16.51 7.98
N GLU A 154 -12.02 -15.61 7.02
CA GLU A 154 -12.04 -15.91 5.59
C GLU A 154 -10.96 -15.08 4.88
N PHE A 155 -10.19 -15.73 4.02
CA PHE A 155 -9.14 -15.07 3.25
C PHE A 155 -9.74 -14.03 2.28
N PRO A 156 -9.33 -12.75 2.36
CA PRO A 156 -9.96 -11.68 1.59
C PRO A 156 -9.70 -11.82 0.08
N THR A 157 -10.75 -11.87 -0.74
CA THR A 157 -10.62 -11.89 -2.22
C THR A 157 -11.41 -10.81 -2.94
N HIS A 158 -12.04 -9.88 -2.22
CA HIS A 158 -13.00 -8.91 -2.79
C HIS A 158 -12.41 -7.93 -3.82
N ARG A 159 -11.08 -7.82 -3.92
CA ARG A 159 -10.33 -7.06 -4.93
C ARG A 159 -9.26 -7.91 -5.64
N PHE A 160 -9.33 -9.23 -5.53
CA PHE A 160 -8.38 -10.14 -6.17
C PHE A 160 -8.77 -10.35 -7.64
N ALA A 161 -7.83 -10.13 -8.56
CA ALA A 161 -8.08 -10.36 -9.98
C ALA A 161 -8.08 -11.86 -10.28
N HIS A 162 -9.26 -12.43 -10.53
CA HIS A 162 -9.41 -13.86 -10.86
C HIS A 162 -8.94 -14.24 -12.27
N ARG A 163 -8.71 -13.25 -13.15
CA ARG A 163 -8.26 -13.45 -14.52
C ARG A 163 -7.13 -12.47 -14.85
N LEU A 164 -6.11 -12.98 -15.54
CA LEU A 164 -5.01 -12.22 -16.11
C LEU A 164 -5.49 -11.44 -17.35
N GLU A 165 -5.11 -10.16 -17.48
CA GLU A 165 -5.46 -9.32 -18.62
C GLU A 165 -4.50 -9.56 -19.80
N ASP A 166 -3.19 -9.58 -19.56
CA ASP A 166 -2.15 -9.82 -20.57
C ASP A 166 -1.67 -11.29 -20.54
N PRO A 167 -1.96 -12.11 -21.56
CA PRO A 167 -1.53 -13.51 -21.59
C PRO A 167 -0.02 -13.73 -21.65
N ASN A 168 0.78 -12.69 -21.95
CA ASN A 168 2.24 -12.77 -21.98
C ASN A 168 2.90 -12.45 -20.64
N LYS A 169 2.11 -12.01 -19.64
CA LYS A 169 2.58 -11.72 -18.28
C LYS A 169 2.40 -12.90 -17.34
N LEU A 170 3.02 -12.79 -16.16
CA LEU A 170 2.88 -13.75 -15.06
C LEU A 170 2.12 -13.07 -13.90
N PRO A 171 1.12 -13.72 -13.28
CA PRO A 171 0.38 -13.13 -12.17
C PRO A 171 1.26 -13.02 -10.92
N LEU A 172 1.23 -11.85 -10.30
CA LEU A 172 1.99 -11.49 -9.11
C LEU A 172 1.08 -10.95 -8.01
N VAL A 173 1.26 -11.45 -6.79
CA VAL A 173 0.65 -10.94 -5.58
C VAL A 173 1.71 -10.29 -4.70
N ILE A 174 1.39 -9.09 -4.20
CA ILE A 174 2.27 -8.29 -3.36
C ILE A 174 1.79 -8.36 -1.91
N VAL A 175 2.66 -8.72 -0.97
CA VAL A 175 2.33 -8.83 0.46
C VAL A 175 3.23 -7.90 1.27
N ALA A 176 2.66 -6.97 2.03
CA ALA A 176 3.39 -6.14 2.98
C ALA A 176 3.12 -6.59 4.42
N CYS A 177 4.09 -7.27 5.03
CA CYS A 177 4.04 -7.68 6.44
C CYS A 177 4.56 -6.55 7.33
N GLY A 178 3.77 -6.08 8.30
CA GLY A 178 4.10 -4.84 9.02
C GLY A 178 3.38 -4.63 10.34
N SER A 179 3.91 -3.70 11.15
CA SER A 179 3.22 -3.31 12.39
C SER A 179 1.95 -2.49 12.11
N PHE A 180 2.01 -1.55 11.17
CA PHE A 180 0.92 -0.62 10.83
C PHE A 180 0.26 0.04 12.05
N SER A 181 1.09 0.63 12.92
CA SER A 181 0.67 1.21 14.21
C SER A 181 0.94 2.72 14.31
N PRO A 182 0.16 3.58 13.63
CA PRO A 182 -0.86 3.27 12.62
C PRO A 182 -0.26 3.06 11.21
N ILE A 183 -1.07 2.59 10.26
CA ILE A 183 -0.79 2.74 8.82
C ILE A 183 -0.67 4.23 8.46
N THR A 184 0.11 4.57 7.43
CA THR A 184 0.34 5.95 6.95
C THR A 184 0.28 6.02 5.42
N TYR A 185 0.19 7.21 4.83
CA TYR A 185 0.24 7.34 3.36
C TYR A 185 1.55 6.81 2.74
N LEU A 186 2.66 6.76 3.49
CA LEU A 186 3.91 6.13 3.00
C LEU A 186 3.72 4.63 2.73
N HIS A 187 2.99 3.92 3.61
CA HIS A 187 2.72 2.49 3.43
C HIS A 187 1.86 2.21 2.19
N LEU A 188 0.86 3.06 1.93
CA LEU A 188 0.06 3.00 0.70
C LEU A 188 0.93 3.34 -0.54
N ARG A 189 1.76 4.38 -0.47
CA ARG A 189 2.63 4.80 -1.59
C ARG A 189 3.68 3.75 -1.94
N MET A 190 4.14 2.93 -0.99
CA MET A 190 5.06 1.82 -1.29
C MET A 190 4.46 0.80 -2.26
N PHE A 191 3.15 0.51 -2.15
CA PHE A 191 2.47 -0.39 -3.10
C PHE A 191 2.40 0.21 -4.49
N GLU A 192 2.03 1.50 -4.60
CA GLU A 192 1.97 2.21 -5.89
C GLU A 192 3.35 2.30 -6.55
N MET A 193 4.41 2.60 -5.77
CA MET A 193 5.78 2.60 -6.28
C MET A 193 6.26 1.21 -6.75
N ALA A 194 5.82 0.14 -6.07
CA ALA A 194 6.10 -1.21 -6.50
C ALA A 194 5.34 -1.57 -7.79
N LEU A 195 4.07 -1.18 -7.89
CA LEU A 195 3.24 -1.36 -9.08
C LEU A 195 3.83 -0.63 -10.29
N ASP A 196 4.24 0.63 -10.13
CA ASP A 196 4.94 1.44 -11.14
C ASP A 196 6.18 0.68 -11.67
N ALA A 197 7.07 0.25 -10.77
CA ALA A 197 8.31 -0.44 -11.12
C ALA A 197 8.10 -1.83 -11.72
N ILE A 198 7.11 -2.59 -11.23
CA ILE A 198 6.74 -3.91 -11.76
C ILE A 198 6.26 -3.79 -13.21
N ASN A 199 5.36 -2.83 -13.47
CA ASN A 199 4.78 -2.61 -14.79
C ASN A 199 5.81 -2.12 -15.83
N GLU A 200 6.78 -1.30 -15.41
CA GLU A 200 7.85 -0.80 -16.28
C GLU A 200 8.95 -1.84 -16.52
N GLN A 201 9.38 -2.57 -15.48
CA GLN A 201 10.66 -3.27 -15.48
C GLN A 201 10.52 -4.80 -15.56
N THR A 202 9.32 -5.37 -15.49
CA THR A 202 9.15 -6.83 -15.37
C THR A 202 8.01 -7.36 -16.24
N ARG A 203 8.01 -8.69 -16.45
CA ARG A 203 6.90 -9.42 -17.10
C ARG A 203 5.78 -9.82 -16.12
N PHE A 204 5.66 -9.18 -14.96
CA PHE A 204 4.57 -9.47 -14.02
C PHE A 204 3.34 -8.58 -14.24
N GLU A 205 2.18 -9.12 -13.93
CA GLU A 205 0.91 -8.40 -13.80
C GLU A 205 0.43 -8.53 -12.36
N VAL A 206 0.15 -7.41 -11.69
CA VAL A 206 -0.23 -7.42 -10.28
C VAL A 206 -1.71 -7.74 -10.14
N VAL A 207 -2.02 -8.92 -9.62
CA VAL A 207 -3.39 -9.45 -9.46
C VAL A 207 -3.97 -9.23 -8.05
N GLY A 208 -3.19 -8.67 -7.12
CA GLY A 208 -3.66 -8.25 -5.80
C GLY A 208 -2.53 -7.77 -4.88
N GLY A 209 -2.87 -6.89 -3.95
CA GLY A 209 -1.96 -6.40 -2.91
C GLY A 209 -2.57 -6.56 -1.52
N TYR A 210 -1.79 -7.03 -0.55
CA TYR A 210 -2.26 -7.35 0.80
C TYR A 210 -1.39 -6.70 1.88
N PHE A 211 -2.02 -5.97 2.79
CA PHE A 211 -1.44 -5.69 4.10
C PHE A 211 -1.64 -6.90 5.02
N SER A 212 -0.57 -7.36 5.66
CA SER A 212 -0.60 -8.36 6.73
C SER A 212 -0.13 -7.71 8.04
N PRO A 213 -1.07 -7.27 8.91
CA PRO A 213 -0.71 -6.69 10.20
C PRO A 213 -0.23 -7.77 11.18
N VAL A 214 0.90 -7.52 11.83
CA VAL A 214 1.48 -8.46 12.80
C VAL A 214 0.54 -8.78 13.96
N ASN A 215 0.71 -9.97 14.54
CA ASN A 215 0.23 -10.35 15.85
C ASN A 215 0.61 -9.39 17.00
N ASP A 216 -0.24 -9.27 18.03
CA ASP A 216 0.02 -8.42 19.21
C ASP A 216 1.10 -8.94 20.14
N THR A 217 1.44 -10.23 20.09
CA THR A 217 2.58 -10.76 20.85
C THR A 217 3.90 -10.11 20.43
N TYR A 218 4.01 -9.54 19.24
CA TYR A 218 5.18 -8.77 18.79
C TYR A 218 5.39 -7.53 19.67
N GLN A 219 6.33 -7.59 20.62
CA GLN A 219 6.56 -6.60 21.68
C GLN A 219 7.24 -5.29 21.23
N LYS A 220 6.87 -4.77 20.06
CA LYS A 220 7.28 -3.44 19.63
C LYS A 220 6.58 -2.38 20.49
N ALA A 221 7.36 -1.52 21.15
CA ALA A 221 6.79 -0.40 21.90
C ALA A 221 5.93 0.51 20.99
N GLY A 222 4.80 0.99 21.51
CA GLY A 222 3.82 1.76 20.74
C GLY A 222 2.98 0.92 19.75
N LEU A 223 2.96 -0.42 19.87
CA LEU A 223 2.01 -1.27 19.14
C LEU A 223 0.61 -1.12 19.76
N ALA A 224 -0.36 -0.64 18.98
CA ALA A 224 -1.77 -0.70 19.34
C ALA A 224 -2.30 -2.14 19.17
N PRO A 225 -3.41 -2.53 19.83
CA PRO A 225 -3.99 -3.87 19.64
C PRO A 225 -4.33 -4.17 18.18
N ALA A 226 -4.18 -5.42 17.76
CA ALA A 226 -4.16 -5.83 16.37
C ALA A 226 -5.48 -5.57 15.66
N TYR A 227 -6.61 -5.79 16.35
CA TYR A 227 -7.93 -5.46 15.81
C TYR A 227 -8.05 -3.98 15.43
N ASN A 228 -7.43 -3.05 16.17
CA ASN A 228 -7.38 -1.63 15.79
C ASN A 228 -6.52 -1.43 14.54
N ARG A 229 -5.38 -2.13 14.45
CA ARG A 229 -4.41 -1.97 13.35
C ARG A 229 -4.94 -2.53 12.03
N VAL A 230 -5.50 -3.75 12.06
CA VAL A 230 -6.31 -4.32 10.98
C VAL A 230 -7.39 -3.32 10.56
N ARG A 231 -8.17 -2.79 11.51
CA ARG A 231 -9.23 -1.81 11.20
C ARG A 231 -8.72 -0.52 10.57
N MET A 232 -7.59 0.03 11.02
CA MET A 232 -6.97 1.20 10.40
C MET A 232 -6.47 0.89 8.99
N CYS A 233 -5.92 -0.31 8.74
CA CYS A 233 -5.56 -0.74 7.39
C CYS A 233 -6.79 -0.87 6.48
N GLU A 234 -7.91 -1.43 6.96
CA GLU A 234 -9.16 -1.50 6.19
C GLU A 234 -9.61 -0.08 5.80
N LEU A 235 -9.78 0.80 6.80
CA LEU A 235 -10.25 2.16 6.63
C LEU A 235 -9.36 3.01 5.70
N ALA A 236 -8.08 2.67 5.61
CA ALA A 236 -7.16 3.25 4.63
C ALA A 236 -7.44 2.71 3.21
N CYS A 237 -7.48 1.39 3.04
CA CYS A 237 -7.64 0.76 1.72
C CYS A 237 -9.02 1.01 1.09
N GLU A 238 -10.08 1.12 1.90
CA GLU A 238 -11.47 1.22 1.43
C GLU A 238 -11.77 2.47 0.62
N ARG A 239 -11.08 3.59 0.89
CA ARG A 239 -11.36 4.94 0.35
C ARG A 239 -10.22 5.54 -0.47
N THR A 240 -9.17 4.75 -0.75
CA THR A 240 -7.98 5.25 -1.46
C THR A 240 -7.34 4.19 -2.38
N SER A 241 -7.99 3.04 -2.61
CA SER A 241 -7.45 1.98 -3.47
C SER A 241 -8.57 1.11 -4.03
N SER A 242 -8.34 0.59 -5.24
CA SER A 242 -9.18 -0.39 -5.93
C SER A 242 -8.66 -1.83 -5.82
N TRP A 243 -7.38 -2.03 -5.43
CA TRP A 243 -6.67 -3.31 -5.57
C TRP A 243 -6.02 -3.82 -4.27
N LEU A 244 -5.91 -2.96 -3.25
CA LEU A 244 -5.34 -3.30 -1.95
C LEU A 244 -6.40 -3.88 -1.00
N MET A 245 -6.01 -4.92 -0.28
CA MET A 245 -6.78 -5.65 0.72
C MET A 245 -5.99 -5.77 2.03
N VAL A 246 -6.64 -6.26 3.09
CA VAL A 246 -6.03 -6.50 4.40
C VAL A 246 -6.37 -7.91 4.83
N ASP A 247 -5.34 -8.73 5.08
CA ASP A 247 -5.50 -10.07 5.65
C ASP A 247 -5.20 -10.03 7.14
N ALA A 248 -6.14 -10.50 7.97
CA ALA A 248 -5.97 -10.57 9.41
C ALA A 248 -5.29 -11.87 9.90
N TRP A 249 -4.99 -12.84 9.03
CA TRP A 249 -4.50 -14.16 9.44
C TRP A 249 -3.29 -14.12 10.39
N GLU A 250 -2.27 -13.33 10.07
CA GLU A 250 -1.07 -13.15 10.93
C GLU A 250 -1.44 -12.58 12.30
N SER A 251 -2.40 -11.64 12.32
CA SER A 251 -2.86 -11.00 13.56
C SER A 251 -3.71 -11.90 14.45
N LEU A 252 -4.36 -12.92 13.89
CA LEU A 252 -5.25 -13.85 14.59
C LEU A 252 -4.54 -15.08 15.17
N GLN A 253 -3.24 -15.26 14.91
CA GLN A 253 -2.45 -16.35 15.49
C GLN A 253 -2.33 -16.23 17.02
N SER A 254 -2.02 -17.34 17.71
CA SER A 254 -1.80 -17.33 19.15
C SER A 254 -0.43 -16.79 19.58
N SER A 255 0.52 -16.69 18.65
CA SER A 255 1.91 -16.27 18.88
C SER A 255 2.47 -15.48 17.70
N TYR A 256 3.70 -14.98 17.84
CA TYR A 256 4.41 -14.36 16.74
C TYR A 256 4.60 -15.37 15.60
N THR A 257 4.47 -14.89 14.36
CA THR A 257 4.59 -15.70 13.15
C THR A 257 5.70 -15.16 12.27
N ARG A 258 6.66 -16.00 11.92
CA ARG A 258 7.79 -15.64 11.04
C ARG A 258 7.26 -15.29 9.65
N THR A 259 7.84 -14.27 9.00
CA THR A 259 7.38 -13.79 7.69
C THR A 259 7.36 -14.89 6.61
N ALA A 260 8.26 -15.88 6.66
CA ALA A 260 8.23 -17.06 5.79
C ALA A 260 6.85 -17.76 5.80
N LYS A 261 6.30 -18.03 7.00
CA LYS A 261 5.00 -18.69 7.19
C LYS A 261 3.81 -17.83 6.77
N VAL A 262 3.95 -16.50 6.82
CA VAL A 262 2.94 -15.59 6.28
C VAL A 262 2.87 -15.72 4.76
N LEU A 263 4.03 -15.78 4.08
CA LEU A 263 4.08 -16.01 2.63
C LEU A 263 3.58 -17.42 2.25
N ASP A 264 3.87 -18.45 3.07
CA ASP A 264 3.30 -19.80 2.93
C ASP A 264 1.77 -19.78 2.97
N HIS A 265 1.17 -19.08 3.94
CA HIS A 265 -0.29 -18.92 4.03
C HIS A 265 -0.89 -18.26 2.78
N PHE A 266 -0.30 -17.17 2.29
CA PHE A 266 -0.73 -16.57 1.01
C PHE A 266 -0.60 -17.56 -0.15
N ASN A 267 0.48 -18.35 -0.21
CA ASN A 267 0.65 -19.38 -1.24
C ASN A 267 -0.41 -20.48 -1.13
N HIS A 268 -0.71 -20.93 0.08
CA HIS A 268 -1.72 -21.93 0.35
C HIS A 268 -3.12 -21.44 -0.07
N GLU A 269 -3.49 -20.21 0.30
CA GLU A 269 -4.79 -19.63 -0.06
C GLU A 269 -4.94 -19.39 -1.56
N ILE A 270 -3.92 -18.85 -2.23
CA ILE A 270 -4.00 -18.46 -3.64
C ILE A 270 -3.69 -19.64 -4.58
N ASN A 271 -2.57 -20.33 -4.37
CA ASN A 271 -2.09 -21.36 -5.29
C ASN A 271 -2.65 -22.75 -4.96
N VAL A 272 -2.71 -23.14 -3.69
CA VAL A 272 -3.15 -24.50 -3.30
C VAL A 272 -4.68 -24.61 -3.27
N LYS A 273 -5.37 -23.75 -2.52
CA LYS A 273 -6.84 -23.79 -2.37
C LYS A 273 -7.58 -23.31 -3.62
N ARG A 274 -7.12 -22.23 -4.26
CA ARG A 274 -7.81 -21.61 -5.41
C ARG A 274 -7.22 -22.06 -6.76
N GLY A 275 -6.02 -22.64 -6.79
CA GLY A 275 -5.35 -23.09 -8.01
C GLY A 275 -4.71 -21.96 -8.82
N GLY A 276 -4.44 -20.80 -8.22
CA GLY A 276 -3.91 -19.61 -8.91
C GLY A 276 -4.97 -18.81 -9.68
N VAL A 277 -4.53 -18.14 -10.75
CA VAL A 277 -5.33 -17.21 -11.58
C VAL A 277 -5.60 -17.80 -12.96
N VAL A 278 -6.74 -17.43 -13.55
CA VAL A 278 -7.14 -17.90 -14.88
C VAL A 278 -6.51 -17.03 -15.97
N THR A 279 -5.89 -17.62 -16.97
CA THR A 279 -5.30 -16.90 -18.11
C THR A 279 -6.36 -16.43 -19.11
N ALA A 280 -5.95 -15.71 -20.16
CA ALA A 280 -6.83 -15.42 -21.29
C ALA A 280 -7.35 -16.69 -21.99
N SER A 281 -6.56 -17.79 -22.02
CA SER A 281 -6.91 -19.09 -22.61
C SER A 281 -7.84 -19.95 -21.74
N GLY A 282 -8.07 -19.58 -20.48
CA GLY A 282 -8.91 -20.33 -19.54
C GLY A 282 -8.16 -21.38 -18.71
N GLU A 283 -6.85 -21.50 -18.91
CA GLU A 283 -5.97 -22.33 -18.07
C GLU A 283 -5.71 -21.64 -16.72
N LYS A 284 -5.42 -22.43 -15.69
CA LYS A 284 -5.02 -21.90 -14.37
C LYS A 284 -3.50 -21.89 -14.25
N VAL A 285 -2.95 -20.76 -13.85
CA VAL A 285 -1.51 -20.55 -13.61
C VAL A 285 -1.25 -20.08 -12.19
N GLY A 286 -0.19 -20.60 -11.57
CA GLY A 286 0.20 -20.21 -10.21
C GLY A 286 0.68 -18.76 -10.15
N CYS A 287 0.27 -18.03 -9.12
CA CYS A 287 0.71 -16.68 -8.84
C CYS A 287 2.06 -16.70 -8.12
N LYS A 288 3.01 -15.89 -8.59
CA LYS A 288 4.19 -15.55 -7.78
C LYS A 288 3.72 -14.67 -6.63
N ILE A 289 4.30 -14.86 -5.44
CA ILE A 289 4.06 -14.00 -4.28
C ILE A 289 5.38 -13.33 -3.95
N MET A 290 5.37 -12.03 -3.65
CA MET A 290 6.55 -11.27 -3.26
C MET A 290 6.29 -10.39 -2.05
N LEU A 291 7.28 -10.35 -1.15
CA LEU A 291 7.27 -9.50 0.04
C LEU A 291 7.62 -8.06 -0.33
N LEU A 292 6.73 -7.11 -0.06
CA LEU A 292 7.00 -5.67 -0.17
C LEU A 292 7.50 -5.11 1.17
N ALA A 293 8.64 -4.42 1.13
CA ALA A 293 9.24 -3.82 2.32
C ALA A 293 10.05 -2.56 2.00
N GLY A 294 10.39 -1.80 3.04
CA GLY A 294 11.35 -0.70 2.96
C GLY A 294 12.79 -1.18 3.15
N GLY A 295 13.75 -0.30 2.85
CA GLY A 295 15.19 -0.54 3.10
C GLY A 295 15.53 -0.86 4.58
N ASP A 296 14.68 -0.46 5.53
CA ASP A 296 14.82 -0.82 6.94
C ASP A 296 14.61 -2.31 7.21
N LEU A 297 13.82 -3.02 6.38
CA LEU A 297 13.68 -4.47 6.53
C LEU A 297 14.89 -5.23 6.00
N ILE A 298 15.39 -4.85 4.81
CA ILE A 298 16.52 -5.56 4.21
C ILE A 298 17.78 -5.39 5.08
N GLU A 299 18.03 -4.19 5.64
CA GLU A 299 19.11 -3.99 6.62
C GLU A 299 19.00 -4.96 7.81
N SER A 300 17.79 -5.12 8.40
CA SER A 300 17.59 -6.08 9.50
C SER A 300 17.80 -7.55 9.11
N MET A 301 17.70 -7.90 7.82
CA MET A 301 17.94 -9.26 7.33
C MET A 301 19.41 -9.65 7.30
N GLY A 302 20.34 -8.69 7.38
CA GLY A 302 21.78 -8.97 7.55
C GLY A 302 22.29 -8.72 8.97
N GLU A 303 21.42 -8.38 9.93
CA GLU A 303 21.81 -8.32 11.34
C GLU A 303 22.05 -9.75 11.87
N PRO A 304 23.24 -10.07 12.40
CA PRO A 304 23.57 -11.45 12.80
C PRO A 304 22.60 -12.01 13.84
N ASN A 305 22.11 -13.21 13.58
CA ASN A 305 21.13 -13.93 14.41
C ASN A 305 19.74 -13.29 14.50
N VAL A 306 19.38 -12.31 13.66
CA VAL A 306 18.03 -11.72 13.64
C VAL A 306 17.06 -12.54 12.78
N TRP A 307 17.55 -13.14 11.70
CA TRP A 307 16.81 -14.04 10.83
C TRP A 307 17.51 -15.40 10.76
N ALA A 308 16.74 -16.48 10.59
CA ALA A 308 17.33 -17.78 10.30
C ALA A 308 17.69 -17.85 8.81
N ASP A 309 18.86 -18.39 8.48
CA ASP A 309 19.30 -18.56 7.09
C ASP A 309 18.26 -19.34 6.26
N ALA A 310 17.62 -20.35 6.86
CA ALA A 310 16.52 -21.10 6.25
C ALA A 310 15.30 -20.21 5.91
N ASP A 311 14.93 -19.26 6.77
CA ASP A 311 13.86 -18.30 6.50
C ASP A 311 14.28 -17.35 5.36
N LEU A 312 15.55 -16.92 5.31
CA LEU A 312 16.09 -16.07 4.23
C LEU A 312 16.12 -16.79 2.88
N HIS A 313 16.61 -18.03 2.82
CA HIS A 313 16.58 -18.88 1.63
C HIS A 313 15.14 -19.13 1.15
N HIS A 314 14.18 -19.30 2.06
CA HIS A 314 12.78 -19.52 1.69
C HIS A 314 12.12 -18.24 1.14
N ILE A 315 12.25 -17.12 1.86
CA ILE A 315 11.68 -15.82 1.47
C ILE A 315 12.30 -15.31 0.16
N LEU A 316 13.63 -15.34 0.03
CA LEU A 316 14.32 -14.79 -1.13
C LEU A 316 14.38 -15.79 -2.30
N GLY A 317 14.53 -17.09 -2.02
CA GLY A 317 14.67 -18.11 -3.06
C GLY A 317 13.35 -18.59 -3.67
N ASN A 318 12.31 -18.83 -2.86
CA ASN A 318 11.04 -19.39 -3.36
C ASN A 318 10.00 -18.30 -3.72
N TYR A 319 9.99 -17.18 -2.98
CA TYR A 319 9.05 -16.08 -3.20
C TYR A 319 9.70 -14.92 -3.97
N GLY A 320 10.46 -14.09 -3.27
CA GLY A 320 11.09 -12.87 -3.78
C GLY A 320 10.66 -11.63 -3.01
N CYS A 321 11.38 -10.54 -3.24
CA CYS A 321 11.21 -9.31 -2.45
C CYS A 321 11.22 -8.04 -3.31
N LEU A 322 10.38 -7.08 -2.94
CA LEU A 322 10.25 -5.75 -3.52
C LEU A 322 10.72 -4.76 -2.45
N ILE A 323 11.92 -4.19 -2.62
CA ILE A 323 12.53 -3.30 -1.63
C ILE A 323 12.44 -1.86 -2.10
N VAL A 324 11.69 -1.04 -1.37
CA VAL A 324 11.67 0.42 -1.57
C VAL A 324 12.88 1.03 -0.85
N GLU A 325 13.87 1.45 -1.64
CA GLU A 325 15.10 2.12 -1.20
C GLU A 325 14.77 3.52 -0.66
N ARG A 326 15.25 3.83 0.55
CA ARG A 326 15.00 5.08 1.26
C ARG A 326 16.29 5.89 1.38
N THR A 327 16.17 7.17 1.74
CA THR A 327 17.33 8.05 1.97
C THR A 327 18.27 7.48 3.03
N GLY A 328 19.50 7.14 2.63
CA GLY A 328 20.56 6.67 3.53
C GLY A 328 20.76 5.15 3.58
N SER A 329 19.90 4.35 2.93
CA SER A 329 20.09 2.89 2.79
C SER A 329 20.64 2.56 1.40
N ASP A 330 21.91 2.15 1.28
CA ASP A 330 22.43 1.58 0.01
C ASP A 330 22.12 0.08 -0.06
N VAL A 331 20.92 -0.22 -0.55
CA VAL A 331 20.42 -1.59 -0.66
C VAL A 331 21.29 -2.41 -1.63
N ARG A 332 21.87 -1.79 -2.66
CA ARG A 332 22.65 -2.52 -3.67
C ARG A 332 24.00 -2.97 -3.12
N SER A 333 24.72 -2.09 -2.43
CA SER A 333 25.97 -2.47 -1.75
C SER A 333 25.72 -3.53 -0.68
N PHE A 334 24.59 -3.44 0.03
CA PHE A 334 24.21 -4.42 1.04
C PHE A 334 23.89 -5.81 0.44
N LEU A 335 23.14 -5.88 -0.66
CA LEU A 335 22.89 -7.13 -1.40
C LEU A 335 24.17 -7.75 -1.99
N LEU A 336 25.24 -6.97 -2.18
CA LEU A 336 26.56 -7.46 -2.58
C LEU A 336 27.40 -7.96 -1.38
N SER A 337 27.12 -7.53 -0.15
CA SER A 337 27.95 -7.85 1.03
C SER A 337 27.52 -9.11 1.79
N HIS A 338 26.38 -9.72 1.45
CA HIS A 338 25.84 -10.89 2.17
C HIS A 338 25.52 -12.04 1.22
N ASP A 339 26.12 -13.21 1.46
CA ASP A 339 26.12 -14.36 0.56
C ASP A 339 24.72 -14.83 0.13
N ILE A 340 23.79 -15.03 1.08
CA ILE A 340 22.42 -15.50 0.80
C ILE A 340 21.67 -14.48 -0.07
N MET A 341 21.81 -13.19 0.26
CA MET A 341 21.19 -12.12 -0.53
C MET A 341 21.80 -12.00 -1.92
N TYR A 342 23.11 -12.20 -2.05
CA TYR A 342 23.78 -12.22 -3.35
C TYR A 342 23.35 -13.41 -4.20
N GLU A 343 23.20 -14.60 -3.62
CA GLU A 343 22.68 -15.79 -4.29
C GLU A 343 21.29 -15.52 -4.88
N HIS A 344 20.36 -15.05 -4.05
CA HIS A 344 18.96 -14.81 -4.42
C HIS A 344 18.68 -13.43 -5.01
N ARG A 345 19.71 -12.62 -5.30
CA ARG A 345 19.57 -11.22 -5.77
C ARG A 345 18.70 -11.03 -7.01
N ARG A 346 18.60 -12.07 -7.87
CA ARG A 346 17.73 -12.05 -9.08
C ARG A 346 16.25 -12.15 -8.75
N ASN A 347 15.89 -12.44 -7.50
CA ASN A 347 14.52 -12.46 -7.00
C ASN A 347 14.21 -11.26 -6.09
N VAL A 348 15.07 -10.22 -6.12
CA VAL A 348 14.92 -8.97 -5.39
C VAL A 348 14.86 -7.80 -6.37
N LEU A 349 13.75 -7.05 -6.37
CA LEU A 349 13.62 -5.80 -7.12
C LEU A 349 13.83 -4.61 -6.18
N VAL A 350 14.85 -3.80 -6.46
CA VAL A 350 15.17 -2.58 -5.69
C VAL A 350 14.54 -1.37 -6.39
N ILE A 351 13.55 -0.76 -5.73
CA ILE A 351 12.70 0.31 -6.22
C ILE A 351 13.17 1.63 -5.62
N LYS A 352 13.55 2.61 -6.45
CA LYS A 352 14.04 3.91 -5.97
C LYS A 352 12.90 4.85 -5.58
N GLN A 353 13.00 5.46 -4.40
CA GLN A 353 12.11 6.53 -3.99
C GLN A 353 12.47 7.86 -4.69
N LEU A 354 11.78 8.17 -5.79
CA LEU A 354 11.96 9.42 -6.54
C LEU A 354 11.44 10.67 -5.79
N ILE A 355 10.41 10.51 -4.95
CA ILE A 355 9.84 11.58 -4.13
C ILE A 355 10.01 11.20 -2.65
N TYR A 356 10.85 11.94 -1.94
CA TYR A 356 11.18 11.67 -0.56
C TYR A 356 9.99 11.89 0.38
N ASN A 357 9.57 10.80 1.02
CA ASN A 357 8.53 10.79 2.05
C ASN A 357 9.02 9.89 3.20
N ASP A 358 9.21 10.50 4.37
CA ASP A 358 9.66 9.86 5.61
C ASP A 358 8.61 10.04 6.74
N ILE A 359 7.34 9.81 6.38
CA ILE A 359 6.21 9.72 7.32
C ILE A 359 6.19 8.31 7.94
N SER A 360 6.98 8.13 8.99
CA SER A 360 6.97 6.91 9.80
C SER A 360 5.85 6.91 10.85
N SER A 361 5.31 5.73 11.17
CA SER A 361 4.29 5.60 12.23
C SER A 361 4.78 6.11 13.59
N THR A 362 6.08 6.05 13.87
CA THR A 362 6.64 6.57 15.13
C THR A 362 6.58 8.09 15.23
N LYS A 363 6.85 8.83 14.13
CA LYS A 363 6.65 10.29 14.08
C LYS A 363 5.16 10.64 14.22
N VAL A 364 4.27 9.87 13.60
CA VAL A 364 2.82 10.03 13.74
C VAL A 364 2.36 9.85 15.20
N ARG A 365 2.78 8.77 15.88
CA ARG A 365 2.47 8.56 17.32
C ARG A 365 3.07 9.65 18.20
N LEU A 366 4.26 10.18 17.89
CA LEU A 366 4.81 11.35 18.58
C LEU A 366 3.90 12.58 18.43
N PHE A 367 3.46 12.90 17.21
CA PHE A 367 2.62 14.08 16.96
C PHE A 367 1.29 13.98 17.71
N ILE A 368 0.64 12.81 17.70
CA ILE A 368 -0.60 12.55 18.46
C ILE A 368 -0.38 12.79 19.96
N ARG A 369 0.71 12.25 20.54
CA ARG A 369 1.08 12.47 21.95
C ARG A 369 1.41 13.92 22.33
N ARG A 370 1.67 14.78 21.34
CA ARG A 370 1.93 16.21 21.53
C ARG A 370 0.72 17.08 21.16
N GLY A 371 -0.43 16.49 20.86
CA GLY A 371 -1.62 17.23 20.40
C GLY A 371 -1.46 17.88 19.02
N MET A 372 -0.41 17.53 18.27
CA MET A 372 -0.11 18.09 16.95
C MET A 372 -0.98 17.42 15.89
N SER A 373 -1.29 18.17 14.82
CA SER A 373 -2.06 17.63 13.70
C SER A 373 -1.28 16.55 12.95
N VAL A 374 -1.98 15.46 12.60
CA VAL A 374 -1.52 14.41 11.68
C VAL A 374 -2.33 14.37 10.38
N GLN A 375 -3.10 15.43 10.11
CA GLN A 375 -3.82 15.61 8.86
C GLN A 375 -2.87 15.58 7.66
N TYR A 376 -3.30 14.96 6.57
CA TYR A 376 -2.48 14.71 5.36
C TYR A 376 -1.28 13.77 5.54
N LEU A 377 -0.98 13.30 6.76
CA LEU A 377 -0.02 12.21 7.00
C LEU A 377 -0.68 10.82 6.92
N LEU A 378 -1.98 10.79 7.23
CA LEU A 378 -2.85 9.62 7.30
C LEU A 378 -4.16 9.88 6.52
N PRO A 379 -4.85 8.85 6.01
CA PRO A 379 -6.23 8.95 5.54
C PRO A 379 -7.17 9.50 6.64
N ASN A 380 -8.16 10.31 6.25
CA ASN A 380 -9.07 10.97 7.21
C ASN A 380 -9.91 9.96 8.01
N SER A 381 -10.29 8.84 7.39
CA SER A 381 -10.93 7.69 8.04
C SER A 381 -10.10 7.14 9.21
N VAL A 382 -8.78 7.00 9.02
CA VAL A 382 -7.83 6.53 10.04
C VAL A 382 -7.66 7.56 11.16
N ILE A 383 -7.60 8.86 10.82
CA ILE A 383 -7.51 9.94 11.82
C ILE A 383 -8.74 9.94 12.74
N ARG A 384 -9.94 9.87 12.17
CA ARG A 384 -11.19 9.80 12.93
C ARG A 384 -11.22 8.58 13.86
N TYR A 385 -10.82 7.41 13.35
CA TYR A 385 -10.74 6.17 14.14
C TYR A 385 -9.77 6.28 15.32
N ILE A 386 -8.58 6.87 15.11
CA ILE A 386 -7.59 7.14 16.16
C ILE A 386 -8.17 8.05 17.26
N GLN A 387 -8.91 9.10 16.86
CA GLN A 387 -9.53 10.05 17.79
C GLN A 387 -10.67 9.42 18.59
N GLU A 388 -11.57 8.70 17.92
CA GLU A 388 -12.73 8.02 18.52
C GLU A 388 -12.29 6.97 19.56
N HIS A 389 -11.31 6.14 19.20
CA HIS A 389 -10.75 5.11 20.09
C HIS A 389 -9.63 5.61 21.00
N LYS A 390 -9.32 6.92 21.01
CA LYS A 390 -8.30 7.57 21.84
C LYS A 390 -6.91 6.90 21.77
N LEU A 391 -6.55 6.39 20.59
CA LEU A 391 -5.33 5.62 20.39
C LEU A 391 -4.08 6.53 20.51
N TYR A 392 -3.00 5.97 21.06
CA TYR A 392 -1.68 6.58 21.21
C TYR A 392 -1.56 7.81 22.14
N ILE A 393 -2.65 8.34 22.70
CA ILE A 393 -2.63 9.61 23.48
C ILE A 393 -1.79 9.49 24.76
N ASN A 394 -2.04 8.46 25.58
CA ASN A 394 -1.45 8.29 26.92
C ASN A 394 -0.29 7.28 26.95
N GLN A 395 0.44 7.09 25.85
CA GLN A 395 1.51 6.09 25.75
C GLN A 395 2.91 6.73 25.87
N THR A 396 3.86 6.02 26.45
CA THR A 396 5.28 6.40 26.47
C THR A 396 6.08 5.51 25.52
N GLU A 397 6.99 6.12 24.76
CA GLU A 397 7.88 5.42 23.84
C GLU A 397 9.33 5.88 24.07
N PRO A 398 10.33 4.98 24.02
CA PRO A 398 11.73 5.33 24.21
C PRO A 398 12.23 6.36 23.19
N VAL A 399 12.99 7.36 23.65
CA VAL A 399 13.53 8.44 22.80
C VAL A 399 14.39 7.90 21.65
N LYS A 400 15.19 6.84 21.87
CA LYS A 400 16.00 6.19 20.82
C LYS A 400 15.14 5.73 19.62
N GLN A 401 13.93 5.22 19.85
CA GLN A 401 13.03 4.79 18.77
C GLN A 401 12.40 5.95 18.00
N VAL A 402 12.27 7.12 18.63
CA VAL A 402 11.68 8.32 18.03
C VAL A 402 12.71 9.09 17.19
N MET A 403 13.97 9.13 17.64
CA MET A 403 15.04 9.89 16.98
C MET A 403 15.70 9.14 15.82
N GLY A 404 15.59 7.80 15.74
CA GLY A 404 16.05 7.02 14.59
C GLY A 404 17.56 7.04 14.34
N GLY A 405 18.36 7.53 15.29
CA GLY A 405 19.80 7.64 15.15
C GLY A 405 20.49 6.29 15.32
N LYS A 406 21.29 5.91 14.31
CA LYS A 406 22.48 5.07 14.52
C LYS A 406 23.49 5.95 15.29
N GLU A 407 23.89 5.49 16.48
CA GLU A 407 25.06 6.02 17.20
C GLU A 407 26.35 5.48 16.55
#